data_AF-A0A5K0Z3Q8-F1
#
_entry.id   AF-A0A5K0Z3Q8-F1
#
_cell.length_a   1.000
_cell.length_b   1.000
_cell.length_c   1.000
_cell.angle_alpha   90.00
_cell.angle_beta   90.00
_cell.angle_gamma   90.00
#
_symmetry.space_group_name_H-M   'P 1'
#
loop_
_entity.id
_entity.type
_entity.pdbx_description
1 polymer ?
#
loop_
_entity_poly.entity_id
_entity_poly.type
_entity_poly.pdbx_seq_one_letter_code
_entity_poly.pdbx_strand_id
1 'polypeptide(L)'
;EIVNLLLCGQAVPNVFDGRMDLGGGMFLKGIPTFVEVGFLSLLESLNLCKVGQYLKCPKWPIWVVGSESHYTVVFALDTSVQDENEFEKREAEIRRAFDAQDQSGGGGFISSEKLQHVLRETKVNMPPEMLENLASTAFIVWSEFWHALLQLDKSLGGMKDATGLIGKKQFDLYHFNGIAKAVSNGNQLTEGETLQQRPRLTELSVTVPPRWRPEEFLVELTPDLSNEQGEKDGNVEVDQPERSQHAPLVDCIRTRWPLAVCSWVGDAPSIV
;
A
#
# COMPACT_ATOMS: atom_id res chain seq x y z
N GLU A 1 19.46 13.52 2.07
CA GLU A 1 19.05 14.84 1.53
C GLU A 1 19.25 14.98 0.02
N ILE A 2 20.35 14.50 -0.57
CA ILE A 2 20.59 14.63 -2.03
C ILE A 2 19.48 14.01 -2.88
N VAL A 3 18.95 12.85 -2.49
CA VAL A 3 17.81 12.22 -3.18
C VAL A 3 16.60 13.16 -3.20
N ASN A 4 16.26 13.78 -2.07
CA ASN A 4 15.15 14.73 -1.99
C ASN A 4 15.42 15.98 -2.85
N LEU A 5 16.65 16.48 -2.88
CA LEU A 5 17.02 17.58 -3.78
C LEU A 5 16.76 17.23 -5.25
N LEU A 6 17.07 16.00 -5.66
CA LEU A 6 16.84 15.52 -7.02
C LEU A 6 15.36 15.30 -7.35
N LEU A 7 14.56 14.83 -6.37
CA LEU A 7 13.14 14.49 -6.59
C LEU A 7 12.20 15.71 -6.50
N CYS A 8 12.46 16.63 -5.56
CA CYS A 8 11.57 17.76 -5.28
C CYS A 8 12.23 19.15 -5.40
N GLY A 9 13.50 19.20 -5.82
CA GLY A 9 14.23 20.46 -5.96
C GLY A 9 14.66 21.11 -4.63
N GLN A 10 14.47 20.41 -3.50
CA GLN A 10 14.83 20.91 -2.17
C GLN A 10 15.58 19.86 -1.34
N ALA A 11 16.72 20.26 -0.78
CA ALA A 11 17.46 19.43 0.17
C ALA A 11 16.76 19.45 1.54
N VAL A 12 15.80 18.55 1.73
CA VAL A 12 15.09 18.35 3.00
C VAL A 12 15.51 17.03 3.66
N PRO A 13 15.58 16.97 5.00
CA PRO A 13 16.06 15.79 5.74
C PRO A 13 15.08 14.62 5.72
N ASN A 14 13.78 14.90 5.67
CA ASN A 14 12.74 13.88 5.82
C ASN A 14 11.93 13.66 4.55
N VAL A 15 11.31 12.49 4.48
CA VAL A 15 10.49 12.02 3.35
C VAL A 15 8.98 12.07 3.63
N PHE A 16 8.55 12.58 4.79
CA PHE A 16 7.13 12.85 5.09
C PHE A 16 6.66 14.16 4.43
N ASP A 17 5.34 14.40 4.40
CA ASP A 17 4.77 15.60 3.77
C ASP A 17 4.87 16.86 4.66
N GLY A 18 5.22 17.98 4.05
CA GLY A 18 5.18 19.31 4.64
C GLY A 18 6.15 19.48 5.81
N ARG A 19 5.63 19.83 6.98
CA ARG A 19 6.42 20.05 8.19
C ARG A 19 5.71 19.42 9.38
N MET A 20 6.49 18.90 10.31
CA MET A 20 5.98 18.33 11.56
C MET A 20 6.37 19.25 12.71
N ASP A 21 5.38 19.75 13.45
CA ASP A 21 5.58 20.55 14.66
C ASP A 21 5.88 19.63 15.85
N LEU A 22 7.00 19.85 16.52
CA LEU A 22 7.39 19.13 17.73
C LEU A 22 7.04 19.91 19.01
N GLY A 23 6.38 21.05 18.89
CA GLY A 23 6.15 22.00 19.96
C GLY A 23 7.34 22.94 20.19
N GLY A 24 7.12 23.99 20.98
CA GLY A 24 8.18 24.95 21.34
C GLY A 24 8.78 25.72 20.15
N GLY A 25 8.07 25.79 19.02
CA GLY A 25 8.56 26.44 17.79
C GLY A 25 9.54 25.61 16.97
N MET A 26 9.71 24.31 17.29
CA MET A 26 10.58 23.40 16.54
C MET A 26 9.80 22.66 15.45
N PHE A 27 10.31 22.71 14.21
CA PHE A 27 9.69 22.05 13.07
C PHE A 27 10.68 21.14 12.34
N LEU A 28 10.28 19.89 12.10
CA LEU A 28 10.97 19.02 11.16
C LEU A 28 10.50 19.32 9.74
N LYS A 29 11.43 19.45 8.80
CA LYS A 29 11.13 19.70 7.38
C LYS A 29 11.03 18.38 6.62
N GLY A 30 9.91 18.20 5.93
CA GLY A 30 9.68 17.14 4.96
C GLY A 30 9.55 17.70 3.54
N ILE A 31 8.93 16.92 2.67
CA ILE A 31 8.73 17.20 1.25
C ILE A 31 7.68 18.31 1.11
N PRO A 32 7.96 19.40 0.38
CA PRO A 32 7.10 20.57 0.38
C PRO A 32 5.83 20.40 -0.46
N THR A 33 5.91 19.64 -1.55
CA THR A 33 4.86 19.53 -2.59
C THR A 33 4.97 18.20 -3.32
N PHE A 34 3.92 17.82 -4.05
CA PHE A 34 3.95 16.70 -5.00
C PHE A 34 5.12 16.81 -5.98
N VAL A 35 5.66 15.64 -6.36
CA VAL A 35 6.84 15.50 -7.23
C VAL A 35 6.49 14.91 -8.58
N GLU A 36 7.39 15.03 -9.56
CA GLU A 36 7.21 14.38 -10.86
C GLU A 36 7.60 12.90 -10.85
N VAL A 37 8.64 12.54 -10.11
CA VAL A 37 9.12 11.17 -9.90
C VAL A 37 9.10 10.89 -8.40
N GLY A 38 8.44 9.80 -8.01
CA GLY A 38 8.18 9.43 -6.63
C GLY A 38 9.34 8.72 -5.95
N PHE A 39 9.11 8.36 -4.70
CA PHE A 39 10.04 7.60 -3.89
C PHE A 39 9.31 6.57 -3.02
N LEU A 40 9.85 5.36 -2.97
CA LEU A 40 9.47 4.32 -2.02
C LEU A 40 10.74 3.85 -1.28
N SER A 41 10.58 3.42 -0.03
CA SER A 41 11.71 3.00 0.80
C SER A 41 11.42 1.69 1.49
N LEU A 42 12.40 0.78 1.45
CA LEU A 42 12.35 -0.44 2.26
C LEU A 42 12.32 -0.12 3.76
N LEU A 43 12.90 1.01 4.18
CA LEU A 43 12.86 1.44 5.58
C LEU A 43 11.43 1.75 6.04
N GLU A 44 10.54 2.14 5.13
CA GLU A 44 9.13 2.38 5.47
C GLU A 44 8.39 1.08 5.75
N SER A 45 8.62 0.02 4.96
CA SER A 45 7.99 -1.28 5.22
C SER A 45 8.48 -1.91 6.53
N LEU A 46 9.67 -1.52 6.99
CA LEU A 46 10.22 -1.87 8.30
C LEU A 46 9.76 -0.93 9.43
N ASN A 47 8.85 0.02 9.16
CA ASN A 47 8.36 1.03 10.10
C ASN A 47 9.47 1.93 10.70
N LEU A 48 10.61 2.07 10.01
CA LEU A 48 11.74 2.91 10.43
C LEU A 48 11.60 4.36 9.95
N CYS A 49 10.78 4.60 8.94
CA CYS A 49 10.40 5.94 8.51
C CYS A 49 8.98 5.95 7.91
N LYS A 50 8.44 7.14 7.66
CA LYS A 50 7.15 7.31 6.98
C LYS A 50 7.33 8.16 5.73
N VAL A 51 7.07 7.58 4.57
CA VAL A 51 7.13 8.28 3.29
C VAL A 51 5.76 8.93 3.06
N GLY A 52 5.78 10.22 2.75
CA GLY A 52 4.60 11.04 2.54
C GLY A 52 3.91 10.79 1.19
N GLN A 53 2.67 11.26 1.07
CA GLN A 53 1.87 11.18 -0.15
C GLN A 53 2.49 11.97 -1.30
N TYR A 54 3.22 13.04 -1.01
CA TYR A 54 3.88 13.83 -2.05
C TYR A 54 4.94 13.04 -2.82
N LEU A 55 5.55 12.02 -2.20
CA LEU A 55 6.49 11.10 -2.84
C LEU A 55 5.82 9.80 -3.33
N LYS A 56 4.77 9.34 -2.66
CA LYS A 56 4.04 8.11 -3.01
C LYS A 56 3.11 8.28 -4.21
N CYS A 57 2.59 9.48 -4.44
CA CYS A 57 1.66 9.81 -5.52
C CYS A 57 2.28 10.84 -6.47
N PRO A 58 3.37 10.48 -7.17
CA PRO A 58 4.01 11.37 -8.14
C PRO A 58 3.11 11.65 -9.35
N LYS A 59 3.44 12.71 -10.10
CA LYS A 59 2.76 13.02 -11.36
C LYS A 59 2.88 11.89 -12.38
N TRP A 60 4.07 11.31 -12.52
CA TRP A 60 4.32 10.18 -13.40
C TRP A 60 4.48 8.92 -12.55
N PRO A 61 3.92 7.76 -12.96
CA PRO A 61 3.99 6.52 -12.19
C PRO A 61 5.39 5.91 -12.27
N ILE A 62 6.37 6.63 -11.74
CA ILE A 62 7.79 6.29 -11.71
C ILE A 62 8.24 6.58 -10.28
N TRP A 63 8.83 5.58 -9.63
CA TRP A 63 9.33 5.66 -8.27
C TRP A 63 10.77 5.20 -8.22
N VAL A 64 11.62 6.02 -7.60
CA VAL A 64 12.91 5.56 -7.12
C VAL A 64 12.65 4.72 -5.87
N VAL A 65 13.19 3.50 -5.83
CA VAL A 65 13.08 2.60 -4.68
C VAL A 65 14.42 2.55 -3.98
N GLY A 66 14.47 3.03 -2.74
CA GLY A 66 15.66 3.00 -1.89
C GLY A 66 15.69 1.81 -0.96
N SER A 67 16.80 1.06 -0.98
CA SER A 67 17.21 0.14 0.08
C SER A 67 18.35 0.75 0.90
N GLU A 68 18.93 -0.02 1.82
CA GLU A 68 20.10 0.42 2.59
C GLU A 68 21.33 0.63 1.69
N SER A 69 21.51 -0.22 0.67
CA SER A 69 22.73 -0.29 -0.13
C SER A 69 22.59 0.28 -1.54
N HIS A 70 21.37 0.33 -2.09
CA HIS A 70 21.18 0.58 -3.53
C HIS A 70 19.87 1.32 -3.83
N TYR A 71 19.85 1.99 -4.99
CA TYR A 71 18.64 2.60 -5.54
C TYR A 71 18.26 1.92 -6.85
N THR A 72 16.99 1.58 -6.97
CA THR A 72 16.41 0.99 -8.18
C THR A 72 15.20 1.81 -8.62
N VAL A 73 14.57 1.45 -9.74
CA VAL A 73 13.39 2.17 -10.25
C VAL A 73 12.25 1.19 -10.46
N VAL A 74 11.05 1.56 -10.03
CA VAL A 74 9.80 0.93 -10.45
C VAL A 74 8.97 1.93 -11.23
N PHE A 75 8.31 1.50 -12.28
CA PHE A 75 7.38 2.34 -13.03
C PHE A 75 6.19 1.56 -13.60
N ALA A 76 5.11 2.26 -13.92
CA ALA A 76 4.02 1.75 -14.73
C ALA A 76 3.98 2.49 -16.07
N LEU A 77 3.33 1.90 -17.07
CA LEU A 77 3.13 2.54 -18.37
C LEU A 77 1.89 3.43 -18.41
N ASP A 78 0.91 3.17 -17.53
CA ASP A 78 -0.33 3.93 -17.43
C ASP A 78 -0.37 4.71 -16.10
N THR A 79 -0.72 6.00 -16.18
CA THR A 79 -0.96 6.86 -15.01
C THR A 79 -2.16 6.42 -14.17
N SER A 80 -3.13 5.70 -14.77
CA SER A 80 -4.35 5.25 -14.10
C SER A 80 -4.11 4.32 -12.90
N VAL A 81 -2.92 3.71 -12.81
CA VAL A 81 -2.47 2.93 -11.64
C VAL A 81 -2.53 3.72 -10.33
N GLN A 82 -2.42 5.05 -10.43
CA GLN A 82 -2.44 5.96 -9.29
C GLN A 82 -3.86 6.44 -8.95
N ASP A 83 -4.83 6.23 -9.83
CA ASP A 83 -6.18 6.73 -9.66
C ASP A 83 -6.83 6.10 -8.43
N GLU A 84 -7.47 6.93 -7.61
CA GLU A 84 -8.34 6.47 -6.56
C GLU A 84 -9.67 6.01 -7.17
N ASN A 85 -10.07 4.79 -6.83
CA ASN A 85 -11.38 4.30 -7.23
C ASN A 85 -12.47 4.97 -6.37
N GLU A 86 -13.72 4.90 -6.84
CA GLU A 86 -14.89 5.45 -6.13
C GLU A 86 -14.98 4.94 -4.67
N PHE A 87 -14.52 3.71 -4.42
CA PHE A 87 -14.56 3.10 -3.10
C PHE A 87 -13.57 3.75 -2.13
N GLU A 88 -12.32 3.96 -2.56
CA GLU A 88 -11.28 4.64 -1.79
C GLU A 88 -11.67 6.10 -1.49
N LYS A 89 -12.23 6.80 -2.49
CA LYS A 89 -12.72 8.18 -2.30
C LYS A 89 -13.85 8.24 -1.27
N ARG A 90 -14.79 7.32 -1.37
CA ARG A 90 -15.95 7.24 -0.47
C ARG A 90 -15.54 6.84 0.95
N GLU A 91 -14.60 5.91 1.09
CA GLU A 91 -13.98 5.59 2.37
C GLU A 91 -13.31 6.80 2.99
N ALA A 92 -12.48 7.53 2.23
CA ALA A 92 -11.80 8.73 2.71
C ALA A 92 -12.78 9.85 3.10
N GLU A 93 -13.87 10.03 2.35
CA GLU A 93 -14.95 10.98 2.68
C GLU A 93 -15.59 10.61 4.03
N ILE A 94 -16.02 9.36 4.19
CA ILE A 94 -16.69 8.88 5.41
C ILE A 94 -15.72 8.90 6.60
N ARG A 95 -14.47 8.50 6.38
CA ARG A 95 -13.42 8.52 7.40
C ARG A 95 -13.17 9.93 7.91
N ARG A 96 -13.08 10.91 7.01
CA ARG A 96 -12.91 12.32 7.39
C ARG A 96 -14.08 12.83 8.23
N ALA A 97 -15.31 12.51 7.83
CA ALA A 97 -16.51 12.89 8.59
C ALA A 97 -16.51 12.23 9.98
N PHE A 98 -16.08 10.97 10.08
CA PHE A 98 -15.94 10.25 11.34
C PHE A 98 -14.87 10.87 12.25
N ASP A 99 -13.65 11.06 11.74
CA ASP A 99 -12.52 11.64 12.48
C ASP A 99 -12.82 13.09 12.91
N ALA A 100 -13.60 13.85 12.14
CA ALA A 100 -14.04 15.19 12.53
C ALA A 100 -14.95 15.21 13.77
N GLN A 101 -15.60 14.08 14.08
CA GLN A 101 -16.39 13.91 15.30
C GLN A 101 -15.62 13.20 16.42
N ASP A 102 -14.43 12.67 16.14
CA ASP A 102 -13.58 12.00 17.12
C ASP A 102 -12.94 13.02 18.07
N GLN A 103 -13.45 13.08 19.30
CA GLN A 103 -12.93 13.94 20.36
C GLN A 103 -11.81 13.30 21.18
N SER A 104 -11.48 12.02 20.93
CA SER A 104 -10.47 11.28 21.67
C SER A 104 -9.03 11.60 21.25
N GLY A 105 -8.85 12.43 20.21
CA GLY A 105 -7.53 12.77 19.68
C GLY A 105 -6.96 11.70 18.75
N GLY A 106 -7.82 10.94 18.07
CA GLY A 106 -7.44 9.90 17.10
C GLY A 106 -7.56 8.46 17.61
N GLY A 107 -8.29 8.24 18.70
CA GLY A 107 -8.60 6.91 19.24
C GLY A 107 -9.54 6.08 18.36
N GLY A 108 -10.16 6.68 17.34
CA GLY A 108 -10.91 5.94 16.31
C GLY A 108 -12.31 5.52 16.76
N PHE A 109 -12.92 6.27 17.67
CA PHE A 109 -14.29 6.03 18.13
C PHE A 109 -15.07 7.33 18.35
N ILE A 110 -16.40 7.26 18.22
CA ILE A 110 -17.33 8.40 18.40
C ILE A 110 -18.55 7.97 19.24
N SER A 111 -19.29 8.91 19.83
CA SER A 111 -20.56 8.58 20.51
C SER A 111 -21.70 8.34 19.51
N SER A 112 -22.75 7.64 19.96
CA SER A 112 -23.96 7.39 19.17
C SER A 112 -24.65 8.68 18.70
N GLU A 113 -24.61 9.76 19.50
CA GLU A 113 -25.11 11.08 19.13
C GLU A 113 -24.36 11.67 17.93
N LYS A 114 -23.03 11.46 17.88
CA LYS A 114 -22.18 11.96 16.81
C LYS A 114 -22.28 11.14 15.53
N LEU A 115 -22.57 9.84 15.63
CA LEU A 115 -22.82 8.98 14.47
C LEU A 115 -23.93 9.55 13.57
N GLN A 116 -24.99 10.10 14.16
CA GLN A 116 -26.07 10.73 13.40
C GLN A 116 -25.59 11.94 12.56
N HIS A 117 -24.58 12.67 13.02
CA HIS A 117 -23.97 13.75 12.25
C HIS A 117 -23.19 13.18 11.05
N VAL A 118 -22.38 12.15 11.28
CA VAL A 118 -21.60 11.46 10.22
C VAL A 118 -22.53 10.93 9.12
N LEU A 119 -23.62 10.24 9.50
CA LEU A 119 -24.58 9.68 8.55
C LEU A 119 -25.25 10.75 7.69
N ARG A 120 -25.63 11.88 8.30
CA ARG A 120 -26.22 13.02 7.57
C ARG A 120 -25.24 13.67 6.61
N GLU A 121 -24.02 13.92 7.06
CA GLU A 121 -22.97 14.56 6.28
C GLU A 121 -22.59 13.71 5.06
N THR A 122 -22.46 12.39 5.27
CA THR A 122 -22.06 11.42 4.24
C THR A 122 -23.24 10.90 3.41
N LYS A 123 -24.47 11.33 3.70
CA LYS A 123 -25.71 10.89 3.03
C LYS A 123 -25.93 9.37 3.11
N VAL A 124 -25.60 8.78 4.25
CA VAL A 124 -25.84 7.36 4.54
C VAL A 124 -27.18 7.22 5.25
N ASN A 125 -28.08 6.42 4.69
CA ASN A 125 -29.37 6.09 5.27
C ASN A 125 -29.32 4.70 5.90
N MET A 126 -28.94 4.64 7.17
CA MET A 126 -28.74 3.37 7.87
C MET A 126 -30.06 2.86 8.49
N PRO A 127 -30.45 1.59 8.27
CA PRO A 127 -31.64 1.01 8.88
C PRO A 127 -31.58 1.02 10.42
N PRO A 128 -32.72 1.17 11.11
CA PRO A 128 -32.76 1.22 12.58
C PRO A 128 -32.12 0.01 13.27
N GLU A 129 -32.33 -1.20 12.74
CA GLU A 129 -31.74 -2.44 13.28
C GLU A 129 -30.20 -2.41 13.27
N MET A 130 -29.60 -1.90 12.18
CA MET A 130 -28.15 -1.77 12.06
C MET A 130 -27.60 -0.68 12.98
N LEU A 131 -28.36 0.42 13.17
CA LEU A 131 -28.04 1.47 14.13
C LEU A 131 -28.08 0.98 15.58
N GLU A 132 -29.09 0.19 15.94
CA GLU A 132 -29.22 -0.41 17.27
C GLU A 132 -28.07 -1.36 17.58
N ASN A 133 -27.67 -2.18 16.59
CA ASN A 133 -26.52 -3.07 16.73
C ASN A 133 -25.21 -2.29 16.95
N LEU A 134 -24.98 -1.23 16.16
CA LEU A 134 -23.82 -0.36 16.32
C LEU A 134 -23.83 0.40 17.65
N ALA A 135 -25.01 0.88 18.07
CA ALA A 135 -25.19 1.63 19.32
C ALA A 135 -25.39 0.74 20.56
N SER A 136 -25.20 -0.58 20.44
CA SER A 136 -25.25 -1.50 21.57
C SER A 136 -24.15 -1.22 22.60
N THR A 137 -23.04 -0.64 22.14
CA THR A 137 -21.95 -0.09 22.93
C THR A 137 -22.11 1.43 23.10
N ALA A 138 -21.59 1.99 24.19
CA ALA A 138 -21.64 3.45 24.44
C ALA A 138 -20.85 4.27 23.40
N PHE A 139 -19.98 3.62 22.63
CA PHE A 139 -19.11 4.23 21.62
C PHE A 139 -19.09 3.36 20.36
N ILE A 140 -19.05 4.03 19.21
CA ILE A 140 -18.96 3.42 17.88
C ILE A 140 -17.49 3.41 17.47
N VAL A 141 -16.93 2.24 17.18
CA VAL A 141 -15.56 2.12 16.65
C VAL A 141 -15.58 2.21 15.12
N TRP A 142 -14.55 2.85 14.53
CA TRP A 142 -14.43 2.98 13.08
C TRP A 142 -14.57 1.64 12.34
N SER A 143 -13.91 0.58 12.82
CA SER A 143 -13.93 -0.75 12.20
C SER A 143 -15.34 -1.33 12.14
N GLU A 144 -16.11 -1.23 13.23
CA GLU A 144 -17.49 -1.71 13.31
C GLU A 144 -18.43 -0.91 12.39
N PHE A 145 -18.29 0.42 12.41
CA PHE A 145 -19.08 1.30 11.53
C PHE A 145 -18.76 1.04 10.06
N TRP A 146 -17.49 0.92 9.72
CA TRP A 146 -17.06 0.59 8.37
C TRP A 146 -17.60 -0.77 7.95
N HIS A 147 -17.50 -1.79 8.81
CA HIS A 147 -18.07 -3.11 8.55
C HIS A 147 -19.58 -3.07 8.27
N ALA A 148 -20.33 -2.27 9.02
CA ALA A 148 -21.77 -2.07 8.78
C ALA A 148 -22.04 -1.42 7.40
N LEU A 149 -21.23 -0.43 7.00
CA LEU A 149 -21.34 0.20 5.68
C LEU A 149 -21.07 -0.77 4.53
N LEU A 150 -20.16 -1.72 4.70
CA LEU A 150 -19.88 -2.78 3.72
C LEU A 150 -21.05 -3.74 3.52
N GLN A 151 -21.98 -3.81 4.47
CA GLN A 151 -23.19 -4.62 4.36
C GLN A 151 -24.40 -3.81 3.86
N LEU A 152 -24.28 -2.48 3.82
CA LEU A 152 -25.34 -1.57 3.45
C LEU A 152 -25.39 -1.34 1.93
N ASP A 153 -26.59 -1.36 1.35
CA ASP A 153 -26.78 -1.17 -0.09
C ASP A 153 -26.30 0.23 -0.56
N LYS A 154 -25.80 0.29 -1.80
CA LYS A 154 -25.35 1.55 -2.42
C LYS A 154 -26.47 2.58 -2.55
N SER A 155 -27.72 2.16 -2.75
CA SER A 155 -28.88 3.07 -2.80
C SER A 155 -29.12 3.79 -1.48
N LEU A 156 -28.62 3.22 -0.37
CA LEU A 156 -28.69 3.78 0.98
C LEU A 156 -27.38 4.50 1.37
N GLY A 157 -26.48 4.72 0.42
CA GLY A 157 -25.17 5.34 0.66
C GLY A 157 -24.12 4.40 1.25
N GLY A 158 -24.44 3.10 1.34
CA GLY A 158 -23.52 2.04 1.76
C GLY A 158 -22.59 1.55 0.65
N MET A 159 -21.80 0.54 0.98
CA MET A 159 -20.65 0.07 0.21
C MET A 159 -20.74 -1.41 -0.14
N LYS A 160 -21.93 -2.00 -0.05
CA LYS A 160 -22.13 -3.42 -0.35
C LYS A 160 -21.68 -3.76 -1.76
N ASP A 161 -20.74 -4.70 -1.81
CA ASP A 161 -20.21 -5.26 -3.03
C ASP A 161 -20.70 -6.69 -3.21
N ALA A 162 -21.69 -6.87 -4.10
CA ALA A 162 -22.23 -8.19 -4.41
C ALA A 162 -21.27 -9.07 -5.24
N THR A 163 -20.25 -8.48 -5.89
CA THR A 163 -19.30 -9.22 -6.74
C THR A 163 -17.97 -9.49 -6.04
N GLY A 164 -17.65 -8.75 -4.97
CA GLY A 164 -16.37 -8.84 -4.24
C GLY A 164 -15.17 -8.31 -5.03
N LEU A 165 -15.41 -7.72 -6.20
CA LEU A 165 -14.40 -7.22 -7.13
C LEU A 165 -14.32 -5.70 -7.14
N ILE A 166 -15.25 -5.00 -6.49
CA ILE A 166 -15.31 -3.54 -6.50
C ILE A 166 -14.17 -3.01 -5.64
N GLY A 167 -13.32 -2.21 -6.29
CA GLY A 167 -12.11 -1.67 -5.69
C GLY A 167 -10.88 -2.55 -5.82
N LYS A 168 -10.99 -3.76 -6.41
CA LYS A 168 -9.82 -4.54 -6.82
C LYS A 168 -9.08 -3.79 -7.92
N LYS A 169 -7.78 -3.59 -7.75
CA LYS A 169 -6.90 -3.05 -8.81
C LYS A 169 -6.03 -4.17 -9.35
N GLN A 170 -5.83 -4.16 -10.66
CA GLN A 170 -4.88 -5.04 -11.32
C GLN A 170 -4.15 -4.23 -12.38
N PHE A 171 -2.81 -4.28 -12.36
CA PHE A 171 -1.95 -3.52 -13.25
C PHE A 171 -0.54 -4.10 -13.24
N ASP A 172 0.25 -3.73 -14.24
CA ASP A 172 1.64 -4.16 -14.36
C ASP A 172 2.60 -3.06 -13.89
N LEU A 173 3.64 -3.47 -13.18
CA LEU A 173 4.79 -2.65 -12.82
C LEU A 173 6.06 -3.21 -13.45
N TYR A 174 7.00 -2.33 -13.77
CA TYR A 174 8.29 -2.67 -14.35
C TYR A 174 9.39 -2.23 -13.39
N HIS A 175 10.22 -3.17 -12.96
CA HIS A 175 11.37 -2.93 -12.09
C HIS A 175 12.67 -2.92 -12.87
N PHE A 176 13.40 -1.82 -12.79
CA PHE A 176 14.75 -1.69 -13.32
C PHE A 176 15.77 -1.67 -12.17
N ASN A 177 16.62 -2.70 -12.10
CA ASN A 177 17.54 -2.89 -10.97
C ASN A 177 18.79 -2.00 -11.01
N GLY A 178 19.06 -1.27 -12.10
CA GLY A 178 20.14 -0.30 -12.18
C GLY A 178 21.57 -0.85 -12.00
N ILE A 179 21.78 -2.17 -12.02
CA ILE A 179 23.11 -2.77 -11.83
C ILE A 179 23.94 -2.54 -13.09
N ALA A 180 24.98 -1.71 -12.99
CA ALA A 180 25.91 -1.50 -14.08
C ALA A 180 26.76 -2.76 -14.33
N LYS A 181 26.99 -3.07 -15.61
CA LYS A 181 27.85 -4.15 -16.07
C LYS A 181 29.22 -4.02 -15.38
N ALA A 182 29.68 -5.03 -14.66
CA ALA A 182 31.06 -5.08 -14.21
C ALA A 182 31.95 -4.98 -15.45
N VAL A 183 32.66 -3.85 -15.61
CA VAL A 183 33.69 -3.72 -16.64
C VAL A 183 34.80 -4.67 -16.21
N SER A 184 35.02 -5.73 -16.97
CA SER A 184 36.15 -6.63 -16.76
C SER A 184 37.42 -5.80 -16.90
N ASN A 185 37.99 -5.34 -15.79
CA ASN A 185 39.36 -4.87 -15.79
C ASN A 185 40.21 -6.08 -16.15
N GLY A 186 40.78 -6.04 -17.35
CA GLY A 186 41.71 -7.06 -17.81
C GLY A 186 42.90 -7.12 -16.87
N ASN A 187 42.84 -8.04 -15.91
CA ASN A 187 43.99 -8.78 -15.41
C ASN A 187 43.46 -9.98 -14.62
N GLN A 188 43.90 -11.14 -15.10
CA GLN A 188 43.86 -12.50 -14.54
C GLN A 188 43.23 -12.66 -13.16
N LEU A 189 42.29 -13.61 -13.02
CA LEU A 189 42.44 -14.81 -12.17
C LEU A 189 41.18 -15.71 -12.26
N THR A 190 41.45 -17.01 -12.45
CA THR A 190 40.66 -18.22 -12.07
C THR A 190 39.22 -18.39 -12.56
N GLU A 191 38.99 -19.49 -13.28
CA GLU A 191 37.68 -20.09 -13.57
C GLU A 191 36.89 -20.36 -12.27
N GLY A 192 36.10 -19.38 -11.88
CA GLY A 192 34.97 -19.50 -10.96
C GLY A 192 33.95 -18.49 -11.46
N GLU A 193 32.76 -18.98 -11.81
CA GLU A 193 31.67 -18.26 -12.48
C GLU A 193 31.62 -16.77 -12.13
N THR A 194 32.18 -15.93 -13.00
CA THR A 194 31.95 -14.49 -12.92
C THR A 194 30.51 -14.25 -13.36
N LEU A 195 29.58 -14.28 -12.40
CA LEU A 195 28.18 -13.92 -12.60
C LEU A 195 28.14 -12.52 -13.20
N GLN A 196 27.96 -12.43 -14.53
CA GLN A 196 27.79 -11.18 -15.22
C GLN A 196 26.49 -10.54 -14.76
N GLN A 197 26.55 -9.68 -13.75
CA GLN A 197 25.42 -8.87 -13.37
C GLN A 197 25.19 -7.83 -14.48
N ARG A 198 24.05 -7.95 -15.16
CA ARG A 198 23.59 -7.02 -16.18
C ARG A 198 22.36 -6.27 -15.66
N PRO A 199 22.11 -5.04 -16.14
CA PRO A 199 20.84 -4.38 -15.87
C PRO A 199 19.70 -5.29 -16.32
N ARG A 200 18.69 -5.46 -15.47
CA ARG A 200 17.49 -6.25 -15.73
C ARG A 200 16.27 -5.37 -15.61
N LEU A 201 15.31 -5.65 -16.48
CA LEU A 201 13.95 -5.15 -16.42
C LEU A 201 13.04 -6.35 -16.11
N THR A 202 12.38 -6.32 -14.97
CA THR A 202 11.43 -7.35 -14.54
C THR A 202 10.03 -6.78 -14.56
N GLU A 203 9.10 -7.46 -15.23
CA GLU A 203 7.68 -7.14 -15.19
C GLU A 203 7.03 -7.87 -13.99
N LEU A 204 6.19 -7.13 -13.25
CA LEU A 204 5.42 -7.62 -12.11
C LEU A 204 3.93 -7.39 -12.39
N SER A 205 3.15 -8.45 -12.37
CA SER A 205 1.68 -8.34 -12.28
C SER A 205 1.32 -8.05 -10.83
N VAL A 206 0.61 -6.96 -10.61
CA VAL A 206 0.21 -6.49 -9.27
C VAL A 206 -1.30 -6.55 -9.15
N THR A 207 -1.77 -7.25 -8.13
CA THR A 207 -3.17 -7.26 -7.73
C THR A 207 -3.30 -6.64 -6.34
N VAL A 208 -4.13 -5.61 -6.22
CA VAL A 208 -4.44 -4.96 -4.96
C VAL A 208 -5.88 -5.34 -4.59
N PRO A 209 -6.09 -6.07 -3.48
CA PRO A 209 -7.43 -6.38 -3.03
C PRO A 209 -8.14 -5.09 -2.57
N PRO A 210 -9.47 -5.08 -2.54
CA PRO A 210 -10.21 -3.98 -1.94
C PRO A 210 -9.77 -3.75 -0.47
N ARG A 211 -9.62 -2.48 -0.07
CA ARG A 211 -9.11 -2.07 1.25
C ARG A 211 -9.90 -2.59 2.45
N TRP A 212 -11.12 -3.09 2.24
CA TRP A 212 -12.04 -3.51 3.30
C TRP A 212 -11.88 -4.97 3.74
N ARG A 213 -10.92 -5.73 3.19
CA ARG A 213 -10.65 -7.08 3.72
C ARG A 213 -10.12 -6.98 5.15
N PRO A 214 -10.73 -7.65 6.14
CA PRO A 214 -10.27 -7.62 7.51
C PRO A 214 -8.81 -8.05 7.62
N GLU A 215 -8.06 -7.38 8.51
CA GLU A 215 -6.73 -7.84 8.94
C GLU A 215 -6.77 -9.27 9.49
N GLU A 216 -7.93 -9.77 9.94
CA GLU A 216 -8.12 -11.13 10.45
C GLU A 216 -7.91 -12.24 9.38
N PHE A 217 -7.96 -11.92 8.08
CA PHE A 217 -7.55 -12.85 7.01
C PHE A 217 -6.03 -12.89 6.78
N LEU A 218 -5.24 -12.07 7.49
CA LEU A 218 -3.77 -12.08 7.40
C LEU A 218 -3.12 -13.34 7.99
N VAL A 219 -3.84 -14.10 8.82
CA VAL A 219 -3.31 -15.35 9.40
C VAL A 219 -3.31 -16.49 8.38
N GLU A 220 -4.16 -16.45 7.34
CA GLU A 220 -4.22 -17.51 6.31
C GLU A 220 -3.20 -17.33 5.17
N LEU A 221 -2.54 -16.17 5.08
CA LEU A 221 -1.59 -15.84 4.00
C LEU A 221 -0.12 -15.85 4.45
N THR A 222 0.17 -16.18 5.71
CA THR A 222 1.53 -16.56 6.10
C THR A 222 1.81 -17.96 5.56
N PRO A 223 2.83 -18.17 4.70
CA PRO A 223 3.20 -19.52 4.34
C PRO A 223 3.72 -20.22 5.60
N ASP A 224 3.02 -21.27 6.01
CA ASP A 224 3.43 -22.14 7.11
C ASP A 224 4.87 -22.62 6.89
N LEU A 225 5.79 -22.11 7.72
CA LEU A 225 7.08 -22.72 7.94
C LEU A 225 6.91 -23.87 8.94
N SER A 226 6.36 -25.00 8.49
CA SER A 226 6.54 -26.27 9.20
C SER A 226 6.54 -27.47 8.25
N ASN A 227 7.36 -28.46 8.62
CA ASN A 227 7.95 -29.50 7.80
C ASN A 227 7.02 -30.68 7.42
N GLU A 228 7.38 -31.29 6.28
CA GLU A 228 7.45 -32.73 5.95
C GLU A 228 6.20 -33.63 5.74
N GLN A 229 6.21 -34.23 4.54
CA GLN A 229 5.84 -35.61 4.13
C GLN A 229 4.40 -36.13 4.30
N GLY A 230 3.79 -36.53 3.18
CA GLY A 230 2.68 -37.48 3.17
C GLY A 230 1.77 -37.46 1.93
N GLU A 231 2.07 -38.35 0.97
CA GLU A 231 1.19 -39.10 0.04
C GLU A 231 0.06 -38.46 -0.81
N LYS A 232 -0.10 -39.09 -1.99
CA LYS A 232 -1.02 -38.83 -3.10
C LYS A 232 -2.50 -38.98 -2.73
N ASP A 233 -3.36 -38.12 -3.28
CA ASP A 233 -4.33 -38.43 -4.33
C ASP A 233 -5.33 -37.28 -4.54
N GLY A 234 -5.87 -37.17 -5.75
CA GLY A 234 -7.17 -36.52 -5.98
C GLY A 234 -7.15 -35.25 -6.83
N ASN A 235 -7.44 -35.44 -8.11
CA ASN A 235 -7.64 -34.41 -9.13
C ASN A 235 -8.90 -33.58 -8.83
N VAL A 236 -8.74 -32.28 -8.51
CA VAL A 236 -9.78 -31.25 -8.69
C VAL A 236 -9.07 -30.01 -9.21
N GLU A 237 -9.26 -29.70 -10.50
CA GLU A 237 -8.91 -28.40 -11.08
C GLU A 237 -9.83 -27.34 -10.46
N VAL A 238 -9.41 -26.81 -9.32
CA VAL A 238 -9.81 -25.49 -8.84
C VAL A 238 -8.77 -24.54 -9.40
N ASP A 239 -9.20 -23.49 -10.12
CA ASP A 239 -8.34 -22.38 -10.56
C ASP A 239 -7.39 -22.01 -9.41
N GLN A 240 -6.12 -22.40 -9.53
CA GLN A 240 -5.13 -22.07 -8.50
C GLN A 240 -4.98 -20.56 -8.49
N PRO A 241 -5.19 -19.86 -7.35
CA PRO A 241 -4.86 -18.46 -7.26
C PRO A 241 -3.37 -18.32 -7.64
N GLU A 242 -3.06 -17.40 -8.56
CA GLU A 242 -1.68 -17.10 -8.95
C GLU A 242 -0.79 -17.06 -7.71
N ARG A 243 0.25 -17.90 -7.67
CA ARG A 243 1.11 -18.03 -6.49
C ARG A 243 1.69 -16.66 -6.16
N SER A 244 1.27 -16.07 -5.04
CA SER A 244 1.85 -14.86 -4.51
C SER A 244 3.34 -15.07 -4.28
N GLN A 245 4.18 -14.29 -4.95
CA GLN A 245 5.63 -14.36 -4.75
C GLN A 245 6.06 -13.22 -3.81
N HIS A 246 7.12 -13.46 -3.03
CA HIS A 246 7.67 -12.48 -2.11
C HIS A 246 9.10 -12.08 -2.48
N ALA A 247 9.37 -10.78 -2.40
CA ALA A 247 10.68 -10.17 -2.53
C ALA A 247 10.65 -8.84 -1.76
N PRO A 248 11.79 -8.30 -1.27
CA PRO A 248 11.82 -7.02 -0.55
C PRO A 248 11.20 -5.85 -1.34
N LEU A 249 11.24 -5.91 -2.68
CA LEU A 249 10.55 -4.93 -3.52
C LEU A 249 9.03 -4.90 -3.29
N VAL A 250 8.41 -6.07 -3.07
CA VAL A 250 6.98 -6.20 -2.83
C VAL A 250 6.58 -5.47 -1.54
N ASP A 251 7.45 -5.47 -0.53
CA ASP A 251 7.21 -4.76 0.72
C ASP A 251 7.21 -3.23 0.51
N CYS A 252 8.09 -2.72 -0.36
CA CYS A 252 8.03 -1.32 -0.82
C CYS A 252 6.74 -1.00 -1.58
N ILE A 253 6.31 -1.88 -2.50
CA ILE A 253 5.06 -1.72 -3.26
C ILE A 253 3.86 -1.64 -2.30
N ARG A 254 3.85 -2.47 -1.25
CA ARG A 254 2.79 -2.49 -0.22
C ARG A 254 2.67 -1.21 0.57
N THR A 255 3.73 -0.39 0.66
CA THR A 255 3.61 0.91 1.34
C THR A 255 2.82 1.93 0.51
N ARG A 256 2.70 1.72 -0.81
CA ARG A 256 1.85 2.51 -1.72
C ARG A 256 0.48 1.88 -1.97
N TRP A 257 0.45 0.57 -2.17
CA TRP A 257 -0.77 -0.21 -2.39
C TRP A 257 -0.87 -1.28 -1.30
N PRO A 258 -1.53 -0.96 -0.17
CA PRO A 258 -1.68 -1.90 0.93
C PRO A 258 -2.25 -3.23 0.46
N LEU A 259 -1.73 -4.33 1.01
CA LEU A 259 -2.14 -5.70 0.70
C LEU A 259 -1.88 -6.15 -0.76
N ALA A 260 -1.09 -5.40 -1.52
CA ALA A 260 -0.72 -5.82 -2.87
C ALA A 260 -0.06 -7.21 -2.88
N VAL A 261 -0.52 -8.03 -3.83
CA VAL A 261 0.05 -9.31 -4.22
C VAL A 261 0.74 -9.12 -5.55
N CYS A 262 1.99 -9.56 -5.64
CA CYS A 262 2.81 -9.45 -6.86
C CYS A 262 3.18 -10.84 -7.37
N SER A 263 3.23 -10.98 -8.69
CA SER A 263 3.77 -12.15 -9.40
C SER A 263 4.66 -11.70 -10.55
N TRP A 264 5.68 -12.48 -10.89
CA TRP A 264 6.64 -12.23 -11.97
C TRP A 264 7.15 -13.55 -12.55
N VAL A 265 7.77 -13.45 -13.72
CA VAL A 265 8.42 -14.58 -14.41
C VAL A 265 9.94 -14.44 -14.32
N GLY A 266 10.61 -15.53 -13.93
CA GLY A 266 12.08 -15.59 -13.84
C GLY A 266 12.61 -15.20 -12.47
N ASP A 267 13.81 -14.62 -12.45
CA ASP A 267 14.51 -14.23 -11.22
C ASP A 267 13.72 -13.18 -10.42
N ALA A 268 13.78 -13.28 -9.10
CA ALA A 268 13.20 -12.28 -8.20
C ALA A 268 13.78 -10.88 -8.43
N PRO A 269 12.94 -9.82 -8.40
CA PRO A 269 13.43 -8.45 -8.50
C PRO A 269 14.26 -8.11 -7.25
N SER A 270 15.56 -7.81 -7.45
CA SER A 270 16.46 -7.46 -6.35
C SER A 270 16.59 -5.96 -6.19
N ILE A 271 16.42 -5.49 -4.96
CA ILE A 271 16.72 -4.11 -4.54
C ILE A 271 17.91 -4.03 -3.58
N VAL A 272 18.56 -5.17 -3.33
CA VAL A 272 19.77 -5.34 -2.52
C VAL A 272 20.92 -5.83 -3.38
#